data_AF-A0A7V8JFG7-F1
#
_entry.id   AF-A0A7V8JFG7-F1
#
_cell.length_a   1.000
_cell.length_b   1.000
_cell.length_c   1.000
_cell.angle_alpha   90.00
_cell.angle_beta   90.00
_cell.angle_gamma   90.00
#
_symmetry.space_group_name_H-M   'P 1'
#
loop_
_entity.id
_entity.type
_entity.pdbx_description
1 polymer ?
#
loop_
_entity_poly.entity_id
_entity_poly.type
_entity_poly.pdbx_seq_one_letter_code
_entity_poly.pdbx_strand_id
1 'polypeptide(L)'
;MDRQIVYPGQILPETSLLQMTKDSMIGNAKLAAALLGTSTVANGFAVTPTGPASLQVVVAPGEIYSLASIDSLAFSTLPADTGHSIVKQGILLDGVTLSCPAPATTGQSINYLIQAAYQDLDSTPVLLPYYNSANPALPYSGMGNNGLTQNTVRRGVATVQVKAGVSAATGSQTAPSPDSGYVGLYVVSVASGQLSITSASITQYSGAPLLPSGLLQAVQNGKTTYGLDSGVANAYTAIYTPAINSLDDGMILRFKAKAANTGPSTFSPGALQADLAPDLRTPI
;
A
#
# COMPACT_ATOMS: atom_id res chain seq x y z
N MET A 1 3.87 24.40 -3.09
CA MET A 1 2.44 24.18 -2.84
C MET A 1 1.73 25.42 -3.32
N ASP A 2 0.76 25.25 -4.21
CA ASP A 2 0.00 26.36 -4.75
C ASP A 2 -0.95 26.91 -3.69
N ARG A 3 -1.27 28.20 -3.80
CA ARG A 3 -2.10 28.91 -2.82
C ARG A 3 -3.14 29.71 -3.58
N GLN A 4 -4.40 29.51 -3.20
CA GLN A 4 -5.51 30.28 -3.76
C GLN A 4 -5.49 31.70 -3.18
N ILE A 5 -5.65 32.71 -4.04
CA ILE A 5 -5.75 34.11 -3.65
C ILE A 5 -7.23 34.50 -3.74
N VAL A 6 -7.75 35.12 -2.67
CA VAL A 6 -9.10 35.67 -2.61
C VAL A 6 -8.99 37.15 -2.27
N TYR A 7 -9.65 38.00 -3.04
CA TYR A 7 -9.57 39.45 -2.88
C TYR A 7 -10.69 40.02 -1.99
N PRO A 8 -10.49 41.18 -1.34
CA PRO A 8 -11.55 41.86 -0.60
C PRO A 8 -12.79 42.13 -1.48
N GLY A 9 -13.96 41.73 -0.99
CA GLY A 9 -15.23 41.89 -1.71
C GLY A 9 -15.54 40.79 -2.75
N GLN A 10 -14.64 39.83 -2.95
CA GLN A 10 -14.88 38.70 -3.85
C GLN A 10 -15.93 37.73 -3.27
N ILE A 11 -16.87 37.27 -4.10
CA ILE A 11 -17.71 36.10 -3.80
C ILE A 11 -16.85 34.85 -3.97
N LEU A 12 -16.71 34.07 -2.92
CA LEU A 12 -15.88 32.86 -2.93
C LEU A 12 -16.68 31.68 -3.52
N PRO A 13 -16.30 31.14 -4.70
CA PRO A 13 -16.90 29.90 -5.18
C PRO A 13 -16.39 28.71 -4.35
N GLU A 14 -17.19 27.66 -4.27
CA GLU A 14 -16.83 26.43 -3.55
C GLU A 14 -15.56 25.79 -4.10
N THR A 15 -15.32 25.92 -5.40
CA THR A 15 -14.12 25.43 -6.08
C THR A 15 -12.84 26.01 -5.50
N SER A 16 -12.84 27.22 -4.96
CA SER A 16 -11.65 27.79 -4.31
C SER A 16 -11.25 27.01 -3.06
N LEU A 17 -12.22 26.58 -2.24
CA LEU A 17 -11.93 25.74 -1.06
C LEU A 17 -11.46 24.35 -1.48
N LEU A 18 -12.16 23.76 -2.46
CA LEU A 18 -11.83 22.43 -2.98
C LEU A 18 -10.44 22.41 -3.66
N GLN A 19 -10.06 23.49 -4.34
CA GLN A 19 -8.75 23.60 -4.98
C GLN A 19 -7.64 23.72 -3.94
N MET A 20 -7.86 24.46 -2.84
CA MET A 20 -6.88 24.53 -1.74
C MET A 20 -6.58 23.15 -1.13
N THR A 21 -7.60 22.28 -0.98
CA THR A 21 -7.36 20.92 -0.45
C THR A 21 -6.63 20.05 -1.47
N LYS A 22 -6.95 20.18 -2.76
CA LYS A 22 -6.22 19.54 -3.86
C LYS A 22 -4.75 19.96 -3.89
N ASP A 23 -4.46 21.26 -3.82
CA ASP A 23 -3.09 21.81 -3.85
C ASP A 23 -2.27 21.32 -2.64
N SER A 24 -2.90 21.28 -1.46
CA SER A 24 -2.29 20.76 -0.23
C SER A 24 -1.92 19.27 -0.36
N MET A 25 -2.84 18.46 -0.88
CA MET A 25 -2.60 17.05 -1.17
C MET A 25 -1.44 16.86 -2.15
N ILE A 26 -1.38 17.63 -3.24
CA ILE A 26 -0.28 17.56 -4.21
C ILE A 26 1.05 17.90 -3.53
N GLY A 27 1.09 18.93 -2.69
CA GLY A 27 2.28 19.30 -1.92
C GLY A 27 2.78 18.16 -1.03
N ASN A 28 1.88 17.55 -0.25
CA ASN A 28 2.21 16.41 0.61
C ASN A 28 2.65 15.18 -0.20
N ALA A 29 2.00 14.92 -1.33
CA ALA A 29 2.35 13.83 -2.22
C ALA A 29 3.76 13.99 -2.82
N LYS A 30 4.17 15.22 -3.17
CA LYS A 30 5.53 15.49 -3.65
C LYS A 30 6.57 15.29 -2.55
N LEU A 31 6.25 15.64 -1.31
CA LEU A 31 7.12 15.34 -0.18
C LEU A 31 7.24 13.82 0.05
N ALA A 32 6.12 13.10 0.06
CA ALA A 32 6.12 11.64 0.19
C ALA A 32 6.92 10.96 -0.93
N ALA A 33 6.75 11.42 -2.17
CA ALA A 33 7.52 10.92 -3.32
C ALA A 33 9.02 11.19 -3.20
N ALA A 34 9.43 12.34 -2.64
CA ALA A 34 10.83 12.64 -2.41
C ALA A 34 11.48 11.72 -1.36
N LEU A 35 10.69 11.22 -0.39
CA LEU A 35 11.18 10.35 0.69
C LEU A 35 11.09 8.86 0.36
N LEU A 36 10.02 8.44 -0.32
CA LEU A 36 9.68 7.03 -0.54
C LEU A 36 9.85 6.58 -2.00
N GLY A 37 10.04 7.53 -2.92
CA GLY A 37 10.00 7.28 -4.36
C GLY A 37 8.57 7.16 -4.88
N THR A 38 8.43 6.64 -6.10
CA THR A 38 7.13 6.48 -6.79
C THR A 38 6.61 5.05 -6.81
N SER A 39 7.42 4.07 -6.39
CA SER A 39 6.98 2.69 -6.18
C SER A 39 6.00 2.63 -5.00
N THR A 40 5.09 1.66 -5.02
CA THR A 40 4.18 1.46 -3.90
C THR A 40 4.97 1.08 -2.65
N VAL A 41 4.67 1.74 -1.53
CA VAL A 41 5.24 1.48 -0.20
C VAL A 41 4.11 1.38 0.82
N ALA A 42 4.21 0.43 1.75
CA ALA A 42 3.26 0.25 2.84
C ALA A 42 3.96 0.33 4.20
N ASN A 43 3.26 0.86 5.19
CA ASN A 43 3.73 0.96 6.57
C ASN A 43 2.62 0.51 7.53
N GLY A 44 2.97 -0.27 8.56
CA GLY A 44 1.99 -0.90 9.45
C GLY A 44 1.39 -2.18 8.86
N PHE A 45 0.06 -2.32 8.92
CA PHE A 45 -0.69 -3.51 8.46
C PHE A 45 -0.22 -4.84 9.05
N ALA A 46 0.27 -4.83 10.30
CA ALA A 46 0.66 -6.06 10.98
C ALA A 46 -0.52 -7.03 11.03
N VAL A 47 -0.30 -8.28 10.61
CA VAL A 47 -1.32 -9.33 10.58
C VAL A 47 -1.12 -10.25 11.78
N THR A 48 -2.13 -10.35 12.63
CA THR A 48 -2.11 -11.20 13.83
C THR A 48 -3.32 -12.12 13.89
N PRO A 49 -3.24 -13.26 14.60
CA PRO A 49 -4.42 -14.06 14.93
C PRO A 49 -5.46 -13.26 15.72
N THR A 50 -6.73 -13.64 15.64
CA THR A 50 -7.78 -13.06 16.49
C THR A 50 -7.69 -13.55 17.94
N GLY A 51 -8.13 -12.69 18.87
CA GLY A 51 -8.57 -13.08 20.21
C GLY A 51 -10.06 -12.77 20.37
N PRO A 52 -10.96 -13.75 20.60
CA PRO A 52 -10.72 -15.19 20.74
C PRO A 52 -10.19 -15.88 19.46
N ALA A 53 -9.55 -17.04 19.64
CA ALA A 53 -8.96 -17.80 18.53
C ALA A 53 -10.02 -18.25 17.51
N SER A 54 -9.78 -17.97 16.23
CA SER A 54 -10.69 -18.33 15.14
C SER A 54 -9.93 -18.49 13.81
N LEU A 55 -10.64 -18.84 12.74
CA LEU A 55 -10.13 -18.86 11.36
C LEU A 55 -10.20 -17.47 10.69
N GLN A 56 -9.84 -16.45 11.46
CA GLN A 56 -9.75 -15.07 11.01
C GLN A 56 -8.41 -14.49 11.45
N VAL A 57 -7.98 -13.44 10.74
CA VAL A 57 -6.82 -12.62 11.11
C VAL A 57 -7.25 -11.17 11.28
N VAL A 58 -6.57 -10.47 12.18
CA VAL A 58 -6.70 -9.02 12.33
C VAL A 58 -5.55 -8.37 11.58
N VAL A 59 -5.88 -7.45 10.68
CA VAL A 59 -4.91 -6.55 10.07
C VAL A 59 -4.96 -5.24 10.86
N ALA A 60 -3.85 -4.88 11.47
CA ALA A 60 -3.73 -3.64 12.23
C ALA A 60 -3.84 -2.40 11.31
N PRO A 61 -4.10 -1.21 11.88
CA PRO A 61 -3.99 0.05 11.15
C PRO A 61 -2.68 0.18 10.37
N GLY A 62 -2.74 0.95 9.29
CA GLY A 62 -1.61 1.12 8.39
C GLY A 62 -1.90 2.12 7.29
N GLU A 63 -0.88 2.36 6.48
CA GLU A 63 -0.92 3.33 5.41
C GLU A 63 -0.16 2.83 4.20
N ILE A 64 -0.68 3.16 3.01
CA ILE A 64 -0.08 2.82 1.73
C ILE A 64 0.17 4.09 0.93
N TYR A 65 1.32 4.17 0.30
CA TYR A 65 1.72 5.24 -0.59
C TYR A 65 1.83 4.65 -1.98
N SER A 66 1.06 5.13 -2.94
CA SER A 66 1.06 4.59 -4.30
C SER A 66 0.81 5.69 -5.32
N LEU A 67 1.41 5.54 -6.50
CA LEU A 67 1.16 6.44 -7.60
C LEU A 67 -0.28 6.26 -8.12
N ALA A 68 -1.06 7.34 -8.12
CA ALA A 68 -2.42 7.37 -8.64
C ALA A 68 -2.68 8.71 -9.34
N SER A 69 -3.72 8.78 -10.18
CA SER A 69 -4.20 10.05 -10.72
C SER A 69 -4.58 11.01 -9.60
N ILE A 70 -4.41 12.32 -9.83
CA ILE A 70 -4.74 13.32 -8.80
C ILE A 70 -6.22 13.19 -8.40
N ASP A 71 -7.10 13.13 -9.40
CA ASP A 71 -8.53 12.88 -9.21
C ASP A 71 -9.05 11.99 -10.34
N SER A 72 -9.38 10.73 -10.03
CA SER A 72 -9.96 9.79 -11.02
C SER A 72 -11.40 10.14 -11.40
N LEU A 73 -12.09 10.86 -10.51
CA LEU A 73 -13.47 11.34 -10.67
C LEU A 73 -13.53 12.81 -10.25
N ALA A 74 -14.52 13.54 -10.74
CA ALA A 74 -14.74 14.93 -10.36
C ALA A 74 -14.84 15.08 -8.82
N PHE A 75 -14.18 16.09 -8.26
CA PHE A 75 -14.27 16.42 -6.84
C PHE A 75 -15.26 17.58 -6.67
N SER A 76 -16.55 17.24 -6.49
CA SER A 76 -17.66 18.18 -6.68
C SER A 76 -17.63 18.78 -8.09
N THR A 77 -17.64 20.10 -8.22
CA THR A 77 -17.58 20.85 -9.49
C THR A 77 -16.16 20.97 -10.04
N LEU A 78 -15.12 20.54 -9.30
CA LEU A 78 -13.77 20.42 -9.87
C LEU A 78 -13.69 19.19 -10.78
N PRO A 79 -13.27 19.34 -12.05
CA PRO A 79 -13.14 18.21 -12.97
C PRO A 79 -12.13 17.15 -12.49
N ALA A 80 -12.30 15.92 -12.97
CA ALA A 80 -11.31 14.87 -12.81
C ALA A 80 -9.97 15.30 -13.45
N ASP A 81 -8.87 14.82 -12.87
CA ASP A 81 -7.49 15.08 -13.31
C ASP A 81 -6.74 13.75 -13.39
N THR A 82 -6.95 13.08 -14.51
CA THR A 82 -6.35 11.77 -14.84
C THR A 82 -5.09 11.89 -15.70
N GLY A 83 -4.77 13.09 -16.18
CA GLY A 83 -3.57 13.36 -16.98
C GLY A 83 -2.30 13.48 -16.14
N HIS A 84 -2.43 13.67 -14.83
CA HIS A 84 -1.32 13.76 -13.89
C HIS A 84 -1.41 12.68 -12.82
N SER A 85 -0.26 12.23 -12.34
CA SER A 85 -0.17 11.28 -11.23
C SER A 85 0.71 11.79 -10.11
N ILE A 86 0.32 11.47 -8.89
CA ILE A 86 1.01 11.82 -7.64
C ILE A 86 1.03 10.61 -6.71
N VAL A 87 1.96 10.57 -5.76
CA VAL A 87 2.00 9.52 -4.73
C VAL A 87 0.93 9.83 -3.68
N LYS A 88 -0.23 9.18 -3.79
CA LYS A 88 -1.35 9.36 -2.85
C LYS A 88 -1.16 8.46 -1.63
N GLN A 89 -1.59 8.98 -0.48
CA GLN A 89 -1.60 8.23 0.79
C GLN A 89 -3.01 7.66 1.00
N GLY A 90 -3.08 6.35 1.14
CA GLY A 90 -4.25 5.63 1.64
C GLY A 90 -4.04 5.30 3.10
N ILE A 91 -5.05 5.55 3.94
CA ILE A 91 -4.96 5.30 5.37
C ILE A 91 -6.06 4.30 5.77
N LEU A 92 -5.68 3.33 6.59
CA LEU A 92 -6.56 2.47 7.35
C LEU A 92 -6.37 2.83 8.82
N LEU A 93 -7.29 3.62 9.39
CA LEU A 93 -7.19 4.09 10.78
C LEU A 93 -7.59 3.01 11.79
N ASP A 94 -8.53 2.16 11.42
CA ASP A 94 -9.05 1.08 12.26
C ASP A 94 -8.70 -0.27 11.64
N GLY A 95 -8.25 -1.21 12.48
CA GLY A 95 -7.92 -2.55 12.00
C GLY A 95 -9.13 -3.28 11.42
N VAL A 96 -8.89 -4.18 10.48
CA VAL A 96 -9.93 -5.00 9.83
C VAL A 96 -9.72 -6.47 10.13
N THR A 97 -10.81 -7.19 10.41
CA THR A 97 -10.80 -8.64 10.57
C THR A 97 -11.15 -9.31 9.25
N LEU A 98 -10.30 -10.23 8.80
CA LEU A 98 -10.45 -10.95 7.53
C LEU A 98 -10.60 -12.44 7.78
N SER A 99 -11.52 -13.07 7.04
CA SER A 99 -11.82 -14.50 7.17
C SER A 99 -10.96 -15.34 6.23
N CYS A 100 -10.39 -16.42 6.77
CA CYS A 100 -9.52 -17.37 6.08
C CYS A 100 -9.98 -18.79 6.42
N PRO A 101 -11.12 -19.26 5.87
CA PRO A 101 -11.69 -20.55 6.23
C PRO A 101 -10.78 -21.74 5.87
N ALA A 102 -10.93 -22.85 6.58
CA ALA A 102 -10.19 -24.07 6.27
C ALA A 102 -10.75 -24.73 4.98
N PRO A 103 -9.89 -25.39 4.18
CA PRO A 103 -10.36 -26.16 3.03
C PRO A 103 -11.12 -27.41 3.51
N ALA A 104 -12.11 -27.84 2.74
CA ALA A 104 -13.00 -28.94 3.12
C ALA A 104 -12.36 -30.34 2.98
N THR A 105 -11.35 -30.48 2.12
CA THR A 105 -10.74 -31.76 1.80
C THR A 105 -9.56 -32.07 2.71
N THR A 106 -9.64 -33.19 3.44
CA THR A 106 -8.58 -33.67 4.33
C THR A 106 -7.25 -33.83 3.59
N GLY A 107 -6.14 -33.43 4.24
CA GLY A 107 -4.80 -33.47 3.65
C GLY A 107 -4.49 -32.31 2.71
N GLN A 108 -5.41 -31.35 2.54
CA GLN A 108 -5.19 -30.13 1.77
C GLN A 108 -4.96 -28.92 2.68
N SER A 109 -4.22 -27.95 2.16
CA SER A 109 -4.05 -26.62 2.73
C SER A 109 -4.31 -25.56 1.66
N ILE A 110 -4.67 -24.36 2.09
CA ILE A 110 -4.87 -23.19 1.23
C ILE A 110 -4.04 -22.02 1.75
N ASN A 111 -3.48 -21.25 0.83
CA ASN A 111 -2.85 -19.97 1.12
C ASN A 111 -3.81 -18.83 0.79
N TYR A 112 -4.03 -17.95 1.75
CA TYR A 112 -4.73 -16.68 1.57
C TYR A 112 -3.71 -15.55 1.47
N LEU A 113 -3.83 -14.70 0.46
CA LEU A 113 -3.03 -13.48 0.34
C LEU A 113 -3.82 -12.32 0.96
N ILE A 114 -3.25 -11.70 1.99
CA ILE A 114 -3.69 -10.37 2.46
C ILE A 114 -3.05 -9.34 1.54
N GLN A 115 -3.88 -8.53 0.89
CA GLN A 115 -3.44 -7.55 -0.09
C GLN A 115 -4.08 -6.19 0.20
N ALA A 116 -3.37 -5.12 -0.19
CA ALA A 116 -3.83 -3.76 0.00
C ALA A 116 -3.70 -2.90 -1.27
N ALA A 117 -4.60 -1.94 -1.42
CA ALA A 117 -4.57 -0.94 -2.49
C ALA A 117 -5.04 0.42 -1.98
N TYR A 118 -4.52 1.48 -2.59
CA TYR A 118 -5.07 2.82 -2.44
C TYR A 118 -6.39 2.96 -3.20
N GLN A 119 -7.36 3.67 -2.60
CA GLN A 119 -8.60 4.06 -3.28
C GLN A 119 -9.06 5.45 -2.81
N ASP A 120 -9.62 6.24 -3.73
CA ASP A 120 -10.42 7.42 -3.38
C ASP A 120 -11.86 6.97 -3.07
N LEU A 121 -12.37 7.36 -1.89
CA LEU A 121 -13.71 7.04 -1.45
C LEU A 121 -14.46 8.31 -1.00
N ASP A 122 -15.54 8.64 -1.72
CA ASP A 122 -16.49 9.64 -1.27
C ASP A 122 -17.38 9.06 -0.17
N SER A 123 -17.52 9.80 0.93
CA SER A 123 -18.14 9.32 2.16
C SER A 123 -18.79 10.44 2.97
N THR A 124 -19.35 10.07 4.12
CA THR A 124 -20.07 10.98 5.03
C THR A 124 -21.23 11.68 4.30
N PRO A 125 -22.26 10.91 3.87
CA PRO A 125 -23.43 11.49 3.22
C PRO A 125 -24.20 12.36 4.20
N VAL A 126 -24.46 13.62 3.83
CA VAL A 126 -25.22 14.59 4.62
C VAL A 126 -26.30 15.22 3.74
N LEU A 127 -27.48 15.46 4.30
CA LEU A 127 -28.50 16.28 3.66
C LEU A 127 -28.10 17.76 3.84
N LEU A 128 -27.52 18.35 2.79
CA LEU A 128 -26.99 19.70 2.86
C LEU A 128 -28.08 20.75 2.58
N PRO A 129 -28.09 21.89 3.29
CA PRO A 129 -28.91 23.03 2.92
C PRO A 129 -28.31 23.74 1.69
N TYR A 130 -29.16 24.12 0.74
CA TYR A 130 -28.76 24.92 -0.43
C TYR A 130 -29.46 26.27 -0.45
N TYR A 131 -28.77 27.30 -0.97
CA TYR A 131 -29.34 28.63 -1.12
C TYR A 131 -30.53 28.60 -2.08
N ASN A 132 -31.66 29.14 -1.64
CA ASN A 132 -32.88 29.30 -2.42
C ASN A 132 -33.02 30.77 -2.83
N SER A 133 -32.71 31.09 -4.08
CA SER A 133 -32.78 32.45 -4.60
C SER A 133 -34.22 32.99 -4.70
N ALA A 134 -35.22 32.10 -4.81
CA ALA A 134 -36.64 32.49 -4.89
C ALA A 134 -37.23 32.81 -3.51
N ASN A 135 -36.73 32.16 -2.45
CA ASN A 135 -37.11 32.47 -1.07
C ASN A 135 -35.93 32.22 -0.12
N PRO A 136 -35.08 33.24 0.13
CA PRO A 136 -33.88 33.10 0.97
C PRO A 136 -34.16 32.70 2.42
N ALA A 137 -35.39 32.88 2.92
CA ALA A 137 -35.77 32.46 4.27
C ALA A 137 -36.00 30.94 4.38
N LEU A 138 -36.08 30.21 3.26
CA LEU A 138 -36.33 28.78 3.20
C LEU A 138 -35.27 28.08 2.33
N PRO A 139 -34.13 27.68 2.92
CA PRO A 139 -33.11 26.91 2.22
C PRO A 139 -33.67 25.61 1.64
N TYR A 140 -33.15 25.20 0.49
CA TYR A 140 -33.47 23.89 -0.07
C TYR A 140 -32.82 22.78 0.74
N SER A 141 -33.50 21.63 0.82
CA SER A 141 -32.96 20.40 1.42
C SER A 141 -32.42 19.48 0.33
N GLY A 142 -31.11 19.41 0.18
CA GLY A 142 -30.45 18.75 -0.95
C GLY A 142 -30.47 19.60 -2.22
N MET A 143 -29.64 19.22 -3.19
CA MET A 143 -29.50 19.95 -4.45
C MET A 143 -30.85 20.06 -5.18
N GLY A 144 -31.31 21.28 -5.46
CA GLY A 144 -32.60 21.51 -6.10
C GLY A 144 -33.81 21.09 -5.25
N ASN A 145 -33.66 21.02 -3.93
CA ASN A 145 -34.70 20.60 -2.97
C ASN A 145 -35.19 19.15 -3.16
N ASN A 146 -34.31 18.26 -3.62
CA ASN A 146 -34.66 16.87 -3.92
C ASN A 146 -34.66 15.93 -2.69
N GLY A 147 -34.29 16.40 -1.50
CA GLY A 147 -34.25 15.60 -0.27
C GLY A 147 -33.16 14.53 -0.23
N LEU A 148 -32.23 14.48 -1.20
CA LEU A 148 -31.16 13.49 -1.24
C LEU A 148 -29.91 13.98 -0.51
N THR A 149 -29.18 13.04 0.10
CA THR A 149 -27.90 13.29 0.74
C THR A 149 -26.76 13.35 -0.29
N GLN A 150 -25.69 14.06 0.06
CA GLN A 150 -24.46 14.14 -0.73
C GLN A 150 -23.25 13.85 0.14
N ASN A 151 -22.27 13.13 -0.40
CA ASN A 151 -21.01 12.88 0.29
C ASN A 151 -20.25 14.19 0.48
N THR A 152 -19.70 14.38 1.69
CA THR A 152 -19.05 15.63 2.09
C THR A 152 -17.54 15.50 2.24
N VAL A 153 -17.01 14.28 2.13
CA VAL A 153 -15.58 13.99 2.30
C VAL A 153 -15.12 13.00 1.23
N ARG A 154 -14.05 13.35 0.51
CA ARG A 154 -13.25 12.38 -0.26
C ARG A 154 -12.07 11.91 0.59
N ARG A 155 -11.99 10.60 0.82
CA ARG A 155 -10.94 9.97 1.63
C ARG A 155 -9.96 9.22 0.73
N GLY A 156 -8.67 9.36 1.00
CA GLY A 156 -7.66 8.40 0.55
C GLY A 156 -7.65 7.22 1.52
N VAL A 157 -8.20 6.08 1.11
CA VAL A 157 -8.29 4.88 1.96
C VAL A 157 -7.28 3.83 1.52
N ALA A 158 -6.71 3.13 2.50
CA ALA A 158 -6.04 1.87 2.23
C ALA A 158 -7.09 0.75 2.32
N THR A 159 -7.53 0.25 1.17
CA THR A 159 -8.39 -0.93 1.13
C THR A 159 -7.54 -2.16 1.40
N VAL A 160 -7.98 -2.99 2.34
CA VAL A 160 -7.32 -4.26 2.66
C VAL A 160 -8.33 -5.38 2.47
N GLN A 161 -7.92 -6.42 1.76
CA GLN A 161 -8.77 -7.57 1.49
C GLN A 161 -7.96 -8.87 1.49
N VAL A 162 -8.69 -9.98 1.57
CA VAL A 162 -8.14 -11.32 1.47
C VAL A 162 -8.45 -11.92 0.10
N LYS A 163 -7.45 -12.51 -0.54
CA LYS A 163 -7.60 -13.29 -1.77
C LYS A 163 -7.30 -14.75 -1.49
N ALA A 164 -8.27 -15.62 -1.79
CA ALA A 164 -8.11 -17.06 -1.67
C ALA A 164 -7.22 -17.61 -2.79
N GLY A 165 -6.27 -18.47 -2.43
CA GLY A 165 -5.53 -19.29 -3.38
C GLY A 165 -6.29 -20.57 -3.76
N VAL A 166 -5.59 -21.49 -4.42
CA VAL A 166 -6.12 -22.82 -4.71
C VAL A 166 -5.68 -23.76 -3.59
N SER A 167 -6.62 -24.54 -3.05
CA SER A 167 -6.27 -25.60 -2.09
C SER A 167 -5.45 -26.69 -2.79
N ALA A 168 -4.33 -27.07 -2.20
CA ALA A 168 -3.47 -28.13 -2.69
C ALA A 168 -3.02 -29.03 -1.53
N ALA A 169 -2.44 -30.20 -1.86
CA ALA A 169 -1.90 -31.10 -0.85
C ALA A 169 -0.97 -30.33 0.09
N THR A 170 -1.10 -30.53 1.41
CA THR A 170 -0.34 -29.77 2.40
C THR A 170 1.16 -29.81 2.08
N GLY A 171 1.75 -28.62 1.93
CA GLY A 171 3.14 -28.41 1.53
C GLY A 171 3.32 -28.05 0.06
N SER A 172 2.31 -28.21 -0.80
CA SER A 172 2.34 -27.86 -2.23
C SER A 172 1.45 -26.66 -2.58
N GLN A 173 0.77 -26.05 -1.60
CA GLN A 173 -0.09 -24.90 -1.83
C GLN A 173 0.72 -23.64 -2.16
N THR A 174 0.29 -22.91 -3.19
CA THR A 174 0.94 -21.69 -3.65
C THR A 174 0.15 -20.46 -3.24
N ALA A 175 0.84 -19.39 -2.84
CA ALA A 175 0.18 -18.10 -2.61
C ALA A 175 -0.33 -17.55 -3.95
N PRO A 176 -1.57 -17.02 -4.03
CA PRO A 176 -2.04 -16.34 -5.23
C PRO A 176 -1.26 -15.04 -5.46
N SER A 177 -1.22 -14.56 -6.70
CA SER A 177 -0.66 -13.23 -7.01
C SER A 177 -1.61 -12.12 -6.55
N PRO A 178 -1.10 -10.92 -6.21
CA PRO A 178 -1.96 -9.76 -5.95
C PRO A 178 -2.87 -9.43 -7.15
N ASP A 179 -4.02 -8.83 -6.88
CA ASP A 179 -4.90 -8.30 -7.93
C ASP A 179 -4.30 -7.04 -8.58
N SER A 180 -4.81 -6.67 -9.76
CA SER A 180 -4.40 -5.44 -10.43
C SER A 180 -4.67 -4.22 -9.54
N GLY A 181 -3.64 -3.39 -9.32
CA GLY A 181 -3.71 -2.25 -8.41
C GLY A 181 -3.48 -2.59 -6.93
N TYR A 182 -3.37 -3.87 -6.58
CA TYR A 182 -3.06 -4.32 -5.22
C TYR A 182 -1.60 -4.73 -5.07
N VAL A 183 -1.08 -4.60 -3.86
CA VAL A 183 0.18 -5.20 -3.42
C VAL A 183 -0.08 -6.27 -2.37
N GLY A 184 0.67 -7.36 -2.41
CA GLY A 184 0.60 -8.42 -1.41
C GLY A 184 1.34 -8.00 -0.13
N LEU A 185 0.76 -8.28 1.04
CA LEU A 185 1.35 -7.95 2.33
C LEU A 185 1.79 -9.21 3.08
N TYR A 186 0.86 -10.14 3.31
CA TYR A 186 1.08 -11.36 4.08
C TYR A 186 0.37 -12.55 3.44
N VAL A 187 0.89 -13.74 3.70
CA VAL A 187 0.28 -15.02 3.34
C VAL A 187 -0.14 -15.75 4.61
N VAL A 188 -1.39 -16.18 4.64
CA VAL A 188 -1.97 -16.97 5.73
C VAL A 188 -2.22 -18.40 5.23
N SER A 189 -1.52 -19.37 5.79
CA SER A 189 -1.67 -20.79 5.47
C SER A 189 -2.66 -21.45 6.42
N VAL A 190 -3.69 -22.08 5.88
CA VAL A 190 -4.72 -22.78 6.66
C VAL A 190 -4.86 -24.22 6.16
N ALA A 191 -4.74 -25.18 7.08
CA ALA A 191 -4.90 -26.61 6.78
C ALA A 191 -6.35 -27.08 7.00
N SER A 192 -6.76 -28.13 6.30
CA SER A 192 -8.05 -28.79 6.54
C SER A 192 -8.18 -29.21 8.01
N GLY A 193 -9.34 -28.92 8.62
CA GLY A 193 -9.63 -29.25 10.01
C GLY A 193 -8.99 -28.30 11.04
N GLN A 194 -8.24 -27.29 10.62
CA GLN A 194 -7.73 -26.24 11.50
C GLN A 194 -8.91 -25.43 12.05
N LEU A 195 -8.88 -25.13 13.35
CA LEU A 195 -9.95 -24.36 14.04
C LEU A 195 -9.50 -22.94 14.43
N SER A 196 -8.20 -22.68 14.41
CA SER A 196 -7.62 -21.39 14.76
C SER A 196 -6.35 -21.12 13.97
N ILE A 197 -6.18 -19.86 13.56
CA ILE A 197 -4.95 -19.37 12.96
C ILE A 197 -3.97 -19.02 14.09
N THR A 198 -2.69 -19.34 13.90
CA THR A 198 -1.62 -18.98 14.84
C THR A 198 -0.60 -18.09 14.13
N SER A 199 0.32 -17.49 14.88
CA SER A 199 1.40 -16.69 14.28
C SER A 199 2.25 -17.49 13.30
N ALA A 200 2.42 -18.80 13.50
CA ALA A 200 3.15 -19.68 12.57
C ALA A 200 2.42 -19.90 11.24
N SER A 201 1.11 -19.66 11.19
CA SER A 201 0.31 -19.70 9.96
C SER A 201 0.50 -18.44 9.10
N ILE A 202 1.12 -17.38 9.63
CA ILE A 202 1.21 -16.07 8.99
C ILE A 202 2.67 -15.81 8.61
N THR A 203 2.91 -15.51 7.34
CA THR A 203 4.24 -15.17 6.81
C THR A 203 4.16 -13.93 5.93
N GLN A 204 5.21 -13.12 5.89
CA GLN A 204 5.24 -11.96 5.00
C GLN A 204 5.28 -12.42 3.54
N TYR A 205 4.52 -11.75 2.67
CA TYR A 205 4.59 -12.01 1.23
C TYR A 205 5.96 -11.60 0.70
N SER A 206 6.59 -12.43 -0.14
CA SER A 206 8.00 -12.24 -0.55
C SER A 206 8.26 -10.93 -1.30
N GLY A 207 7.25 -10.38 -1.97
CA GLY A 207 7.28 -9.09 -2.65
C GLY A 207 6.60 -7.94 -1.89
N ALA A 208 6.35 -8.10 -0.59
CA ALA A 208 5.61 -7.10 0.18
C ALA A 208 6.41 -5.79 0.30
N PRO A 209 5.85 -4.64 -0.13
CA PRO A 209 6.54 -3.35 -0.06
C PRO A 209 6.43 -2.73 1.34
N LEU A 210 6.56 -3.55 2.39
CA LEU A 210 6.43 -3.13 3.78
C LEU A 210 7.74 -2.50 4.26
N LEU A 211 7.64 -1.32 4.88
CA LEU A 211 8.77 -0.75 5.61
C LEU A 211 9.12 -1.66 6.81
N PRO A 212 10.39 -2.04 6.99
CA PRO A 212 10.79 -2.97 8.07
C PRO A 212 10.62 -2.38 9.47
N SER A 213 10.59 -1.04 9.56
CA SER A 213 10.24 -0.24 10.73
C SER A 213 9.93 1.19 10.26
N GLY A 214 9.67 2.15 11.17
CA GLY A 214 9.57 3.55 10.80
C GLY A 214 10.81 4.01 10.01
N LEU A 215 10.63 4.80 8.96
CA LEU A 215 11.67 5.14 7.98
C LEU A 215 12.99 5.60 8.63
N LEU A 216 12.93 6.51 9.61
CA LEU A 216 14.12 7.00 10.31
C LEU A 216 14.84 5.91 11.10
N GLN A 217 14.10 5.02 11.76
CA GLN A 217 14.68 3.89 12.48
C GLN A 217 15.29 2.87 11.50
N ALA A 218 14.63 2.64 10.37
CA ALA A 218 15.14 1.76 9.31
C ALA A 218 16.46 2.30 8.76
N VAL A 219 16.56 3.62 8.53
CA VAL A 219 17.78 4.31 8.12
C VAL A 219 18.86 4.19 9.20
N GLN A 220 18.55 4.51 10.46
CA GLN A 220 19.52 4.45 11.56
C GLN A 220 20.08 3.04 11.80
N ASN A 221 19.24 2.02 11.68
CA ASN A 221 19.64 0.62 11.84
C ASN A 221 20.25 0.02 10.56
N GLY A 222 20.46 0.84 9.52
CA GLY A 222 21.02 0.40 8.24
C GLY A 222 20.14 -0.60 7.48
N LYS A 223 18.86 -0.75 7.84
CA LYS A 223 17.95 -1.74 7.25
C LYS A 223 17.61 -1.44 5.78
N THR A 224 17.80 -0.21 5.34
CA THR A 224 17.65 0.22 3.94
C THR A 224 18.98 0.29 3.19
N THR A 225 20.09 -0.17 3.79
CA THR A 225 21.44 -0.06 3.20
C THR A 225 21.93 -1.34 2.54
N TYR A 226 21.15 -2.43 2.62
CA TYR A 226 21.50 -3.72 2.01
C TYR A 226 20.24 -4.48 1.55
N GLY A 227 20.38 -5.29 0.50
CA GLY A 227 19.35 -6.22 0.05
C GLY A 227 19.46 -7.59 0.74
N LEU A 228 18.36 -8.32 0.84
CA LEU A 228 18.38 -9.72 1.28
C LEU A 228 18.54 -10.64 0.07
N ASP A 229 19.46 -11.59 0.17
CA ASP A 229 19.62 -12.62 -0.85
C ASP A 229 18.42 -13.58 -0.89
N SER A 230 17.76 -13.63 -2.04
CA SER A 230 16.69 -14.56 -2.38
C SER A 230 17.13 -15.67 -3.34
N GLY A 231 18.40 -15.65 -3.75
CA GLY A 231 18.97 -16.57 -4.74
C GLY A 231 19.35 -17.93 -4.17
N VAL A 232 20.24 -18.61 -4.89
CA VAL A 232 20.83 -19.90 -4.50
C VAL A 232 22.32 -19.74 -4.24
N ALA A 233 22.96 -20.77 -3.66
CA ALA A 233 24.39 -20.73 -3.37
C ALA A 233 25.19 -20.34 -4.62
N ASN A 234 26.09 -19.37 -4.48
CA ASN A 234 26.95 -18.82 -5.53
C ASN A 234 26.20 -18.14 -6.71
N ALA A 235 24.87 -18.03 -6.67
CA ALA A 235 24.07 -17.25 -7.62
C ALA A 235 23.09 -16.38 -6.84
N TYR A 236 23.62 -15.26 -6.37
CA TYR A 236 22.96 -14.37 -5.42
C TYR A 236 22.02 -13.41 -6.14
N THR A 237 20.86 -13.17 -5.56
CA THR A 237 19.89 -12.19 -6.08
C THR A 237 19.35 -11.36 -4.94
N ALA A 238 19.43 -10.03 -5.02
CA ALA A 238 18.91 -9.17 -3.96
C ALA A 238 18.06 -8.05 -4.54
N ILE A 239 16.88 -7.84 -3.98
CA ILE A 239 15.98 -6.74 -4.34
C ILE A 239 16.23 -5.60 -3.35
N TYR A 240 16.34 -4.39 -3.88
CA TYR A 240 16.55 -3.16 -3.12
C TYR A 240 15.28 -2.31 -3.09
N THR A 241 15.14 -1.52 -2.03
CA THR A 241 14.07 -0.53 -1.88
C THR A 241 14.71 0.82 -1.54
N PRO A 242 14.62 1.85 -2.41
CA PRO A 242 13.99 1.84 -3.73
C PRO A 242 14.64 0.85 -4.72
N ALA A 243 13.85 0.39 -5.71
CA ALA A 243 14.35 -0.52 -6.74
C ALA A 243 15.44 0.15 -7.58
N ILE A 244 16.50 -0.59 -7.86
CA ILE A 244 17.61 -0.15 -8.71
C ILE A 244 17.29 -0.53 -10.15
N ASN A 245 17.21 0.47 -11.03
CA ASN A 245 16.81 0.29 -12.44
C ASN A 245 17.99 0.47 -13.42
N SER A 246 19.13 0.96 -12.94
CA SER A 246 20.38 1.09 -13.69
C SER A 246 21.57 0.85 -12.75
N LEU A 247 22.67 0.33 -13.29
CA LEU A 247 23.95 0.29 -12.59
C LEU A 247 24.81 1.45 -13.09
N ASP A 248 25.29 2.26 -12.17
CA ASP A 248 26.23 3.35 -12.46
C ASP A 248 27.62 3.01 -11.89
N ASP A 249 28.66 3.41 -12.62
CA ASP A 249 30.05 3.22 -12.17
C ASP A 249 30.29 3.89 -10.82
N GLY A 250 30.86 3.13 -9.88
CA GLY A 250 31.10 3.58 -8.51
C GLY A 250 29.93 3.36 -7.54
N MET A 251 28.80 2.82 -7.99
CA MET A 251 27.70 2.46 -7.10
C MET A 251 28.08 1.28 -6.18
N ILE A 252 27.89 1.44 -4.87
CA ILE A 252 28.16 0.38 -3.88
C ILE A 252 26.85 -0.29 -3.48
N LEU A 253 26.72 -1.57 -3.82
CA LEU A 253 25.58 -2.41 -3.43
C LEU A 253 25.99 -3.43 -2.39
N ARG A 254 25.25 -3.47 -1.27
CA ARG A 254 25.46 -4.43 -0.19
C ARG A 254 24.31 -5.42 -0.18
N PHE A 255 24.60 -6.69 0.06
CA PHE A 255 23.57 -7.68 0.30
C PHE A 255 23.99 -8.63 1.42
N LYS A 256 23.01 -9.23 2.08
CA LYS A 256 23.25 -10.28 3.06
C LYS A 256 23.03 -11.64 2.38
N ALA A 257 24.10 -12.38 2.17
CA ALA A 257 24.06 -13.71 1.55
C ALA A 257 23.24 -14.70 2.40
N LYS A 258 22.39 -15.49 1.74
CA LYS A 258 21.58 -16.54 2.37
C LYS A 258 22.38 -17.82 2.55
N ALA A 259 23.27 -18.11 1.61
CA ALA A 259 24.16 -19.28 1.62
C ALA A 259 25.62 -18.85 1.51
N ALA A 260 26.51 -19.59 2.18
CA ALA A 260 27.95 -19.37 2.12
C ALA A 260 28.46 -19.48 0.67
N ASN A 261 29.42 -18.61 0.32
CA ASN A 261 30.10 -18.70 -0.97
C ASN A 261 31.14 -19.83 -0.92
N THR A 262 31.03 -20.80 -1.81
CA THR A 262 31.95 -21.94 -1.89
C THR A 262 32.69 -22.02 -3.23
N GLY A 263 32.53 -21.03 -4.12
CA GLY A 263 33.14 -21.04 -5.44
C GLY A 263 33.00 -19.71 -6.19
N PRO A 264 33.12 -19.72 -7.53
CA PRO A 264 32.79 -18.56 -8.34
C PRO A 264 31.33 -18.16 -8.13
N SER A 265 31.06 -16.87 -7.93
CA SER A 265 29.72 -16.38 -7.64
C SER A 265 29.27 -15.29 -8.61
N THR A 266 27.96 -15.24 -8.84
CA THR A 266 27.29 -14.15 -9.56
C THR A 266 26.37 -13.38 -8.61
N PHE A 267 26.08 -12.12 -8.95
CA PHE A 267 25.14 -11.31 -8.20
C PHE A 267 24.23 -10.52 -9.14
N SER A 268 22.93 -10.63 -8.92
CA SER A 268 21.92 -9.86 -9.64
C SER A 268 21.22 -8.89 -8.69
N PRO A 269 21.56 -7.59 -8.71
CA PRO A 269 20.81 -6.57 -7.99
C PRO A 269 19.48 -6.28 -8.70
N GLY A 270 18.38 -6.83 -8.17
CA GLY A 270 17.06 -6.75 -8.78
C GLY A 270 16.97 -7.58 -10.08
N ALA A 271 16.40 -7.00 -11.13
CA ALA A 271 16.33 -7.61 -12.46
C ALA A 271 17.58 -7.33 -13.34
N LEU A 272 18.58 -6.65 -12.77
CA LEU A 272 19.83 -6.30 -13.45
C LEU A 272 20.86 -7.40 -13.19
N GLN A 273 21.57 -7.82 -14.24
CA GLN A 273 22.69 -8.75 -14.11
C GLN A 273 23.98 -7.96 -13.94
N ALA A 274 24.75 -8.24 -12.88
CA ALA A 274 26.12 -7.76 -12.74
C ALA A 274 27.07 -8.97 -12.74
N ASP A 275 28.16 -8.88 -13.52
CA ASP A 275 29.25 -9.84 -13.43
C ASP A 275 30.18 -9.38 -12.29
N LEU A 276 30.31 -10.18 -11.23
CA LEU A 276 31.10 -9.76 -10.07
C LEU A 276 32.59 -10.05 -10.30
N ALA A 277 33.39 -8.99 -10.35
CA ALA A 277 34.83 -9.07 -10.07
C ALA A 277 35.07 -9.13 -8.54
N PRO A 278 36.17 -9.77 -8.07
CA PRO A 278 36.24 -10.41 -6.75
C PRO A 278 36.48 -9.50 -5.52
N ASP A 279 36.06 -8.24 -5.51
CA ASP A 279 36.28 -7.37 -4.34
C ASP A 279 35.12 -7.44 -3.32
N LEU A 280 34.99 -8.62 -2.68
CA LEU A 280 34.15 -8.79 -1.50
C LEU A 280 34.84 -8.21 -0.26
N ARG A 281 34.60 -6.94 0.05
CA ARG A 281 34.85 -6.42 1.40
C ARG A 281 33.74 -6.88 2.35
N THR A 282 33.95 -8.00 3.02
CA THR A 282 33.15 -8.42 4.18
C THR A 282 33.46 -7.50 5.36
N PRO A 283 32.48 -6.78 5.95
CA PRO A 283 32.64 -6.23 7.29
C PRO A 283 32.51 -7.37 8.31
N ILE A 284 33.44 -7.41 9.26
CA ILE A 284 33.42 -8.24 10.47
C ILE A 284 32.24 -7.80 11.34
#